data_AF-A0A9P9QGU0-F1
#
_entry.id   AF-A0A9P9QGU0-F1
#
_cell.length_a   1.000
_cell.length_b   1.000
_cell.length_c   1.000
_cell.angle_alpha   90.00
_cell.angle_beta   90.00
_cell.angle_gamma   90.00
#
_symmetry.space_group_name_H-M   'P 1'
#
loop_
_entity.id
_entity.type
_entity.pdbx_description
1 polymer ?
#
loop_
_entity_poly.entity_id
_entity_poly.type
_entity_poly.pdbx_seq_one_letter_code
_entity_poly.pdbx_strand_id
1 'polypeptide(L)'
;MASRGDIQRQFSQLMGTINTQGYNLEDVIPAEMQDHFQDMVALKEALSYIKEVEAREEDLQESNNDLLAQLQAKQTEIDNLPNDFKALKIDLQQSQNRIDFHKGIADRESQRAAQYQSKFEKACRQQIETAEDARRIQQLERHLSEREDSLFKLLQENTNIRGVYEDKLDEASKLSDEQDATIAMLRNRVVQLEAEAIQEREIADEVTDTCHSLIDSVGQESSTAAEVINTKSIQLFRERKSNDHFHSAVVSELAPLNAFYHHAFAVLEAYRSTLENALVSKDLAHGGMPHAIDAMMNSANDQLDFYKHLATDL
;
A
#
# COMPACT_ATOMS: atom_id res chain seq x y z
N MET A 1 -169.22 60.58 -30.67
CA MET A 1 -167.83 60.20 -30.33
C MET A 1 -166.93 61.36 -30.72
N ALA A 2 -166.33 62.06 -29.77
CA ALA A 2 -165.43 63.18 -30.06
C ALA A 2 -164.04 62.62 -30.41
N SER A 3 -163.45 63.03 -31.54
CA SER A 3 -162.12 62.55 -31.93
C SER A 3 -161.05 63.22 -31.06
N ARG A 4 -159.85 62.63 -30.97
CA ARG A 4 -158.72 63.16 -30.19
C ARG A 4 -158.37 64.62 -30.56
N GLY A 5 -158.68 65.04 -31.79
CA GLY A 5 -158.58 66.44 -32.23
C GLY A 5 -159.66 67.36 -31.66
N ASP A 6 -160.87 66.88 -31.41
CA ASP A 6 -161.95 67.66 -30.79
C ASP A 6 -161.68 67.91 -29.30
N ILE A 7 -161.13 66.91 -28.60
CA ILE A 7 -160.73 67.05 -27.18
C ILE A 7 -159.56 68.03 -27.05
N GLN A 8 -158.57 67.98 -27.95
CA GLN A 8 -157.45 68.94 -27.94
C GLN A 8 -157.90 70.37 -28.24
N ARG A 9 -158.91 70.54 -29.10
CA ARG A 9 -159.48 71.85 -29.45
C ARG A 9 -160.34 72.41 -28.32
N GLN A 10 -161.12 71.56 -27.64
CA GLN A 10 -161.84 71.92 -26.42
C GLN A 10 -160.88 72.28 -25.28
N PHE A 11 -159.82 71.49 -25.08
CA PHE A 11 -158.81 71.77 -24.06
C PHE A 11 -158.06 73.07 -24.36
N SER A 12 -157.75 73.35 -25.64
CA SER A 12 -157.12 74.62 -26.04
C SER A 12 -158.05 75.82 -25.87
N GLN A 13 -159.37 75.66 -26.11
CA GLN A 13 -160.36 76.70 -25.83
C GLN A 13 -160.53 76.93 -24.33
N LEU A 14 -160.53 75.87 -23.52
CA LEU A 14 -160.64 75.93 -22.07
C LEU A 14 -159.38 76.56 -21.44
N MET A 15 -158.19 76.19 -21.94
CA MET A 15 -156.91 76.83 -21.60
C MET A 15 -156.89 78.30 -22.02
N GLY A 16 -157.46 78.64 -23.19
CA GLY A 16 -157.60 80.02 -23.65
C GLY A 16 -158.48 80.85 -22.71
N THR A 17 -159.60 80.29 -22.23
CA THR A 17 -160.47 80.97 -21.25
C THR A 17 -159.84 81.08 -19.86
N ILE A 18 -159.10 80.05 -19.42
CA ILE A 18 -158.41 80.04 -18.12
C ILE A 18 -157.29 81.10 -18.10
N ASN A 19 -156.49 81.22 -19.16
CA ASN A 19 -155.46 82.24 -19.25
C ASN A 19 -156.04 83.67 -19.30
N THR A 20 -157.20 83.87 -19.92
CA THR A 20 -157.88 85.19 -19.92
C THR A 20 -158.49 85.57 -18.57
N GLN A 21 -158.69 84.61 -17.66
CA GLN A 21 -159.24 84.83 -16.32
C GLN A 21 -158.17 84.83 -15.20
N GLY A 22 -156.90 84.62 -15.54
CA GLY A 22 -155.78 84.77 -14.59
C GLY A 22 -155.70 83.68 -13.52
N TYR A 23 -156.32 82.51 -13.73
CA TYR A 23 -156.21 81.37 -12.82
C TYR A 23 -155.02 80.48 -13.19
N ASN A 24 -154.24 80.04 -12.20
CA ASN A 24 -153.17 79.07 -12.38
C ASN A 24 -153.74 77.64 -12.40
N LEU A 25 -153.13 76.77 -13.21
CA LEU A 25 -153.58 75.40 -13.48
C LEU A 25 -153.66 74.53 -12.21
N GLU A 26 -152.92 74.90 -11.17
CA GLU A 26 -152.82 74.19 -9.90
C GLU A 26 -154.10 74.32 -9.04
N ASP A 27 -154.92 75.36 -9.25
CA ASP A 27 -156.11 75.65 -8.43
C ASP A 27 -157.39 74.92 -8.91
N VAL A 28 -157.35 74.29 -10.08
CA VAL A 28 -158.54 73.69 -10.73
C VAL A 28 -158.47 72.16 -10.81
N ILE A 29 -157.34 71.57 -10.42
CA ILE A 29 -157.09 70.14 -10.57
C ILE A 29 -157.22 69.43 -9.20
N PRO A 30 -158.05 68.37 -9.08
CA PRO A 30 -158.15 67.56 -7.86
C PRO A 30 -156.81 66.93 -7.49
N ALA A 31 -156.53 66.81 -6.18
CA ALA A 31 -155.27 66.32 -5.64
C ALA A 31 -154.85 64.94 -6.17
N GLU A 32 -155.78 64.08 -6.60
CA GLU A 32 -155.47 62.75 -7.16
C GLU A 32 -154.80 62.80 -8.55
N MET A 33 -154.88 63.93 -9.26
CA MET A 33 -154.31 64.07 -10.62
C MET A 33 -152.89 64.65 -10.62
N GLN A 34 -152.39 65.19 -9.49
CA GLN A 34 -151.01 65.68 -9.37
C GLN A 34 -149.98 64.55 -9.40
N ASP A 35 -150.26 63.41 -8.75
CA ASP A 35 -149.38 62.23 -8.76
C ASP A 35 -149.20 61.66 -10.18
N HIS A 36 -150.27 61.64 -10.98
CA HIS A 36 -150.20 61.19 -12.38
C HIS A 36 -149.38 62.12 -13.30
N PHE A 37 -149.33 63.43 -13.00
CA PHE A 37 -148.43 64.33 -13.73
C PHE A 37 -146.97 64.14 -13.33
N GLN A 38 -146.68 63.83 -12.06
CA GLN A 38 -145.32 63.46 -11.64
C GLN A 38 -144.88 62.14 -12.30
N ASP A 39 -145.76 61.13 -12.36
CA ASP A 39 -145.48 59.87 -13.05
C ASP A 39 -145.26 60.07 -14.56
N MET A 40 -146.04 60.95 -15.21
CA MET A 40 -145.87 61.29 -16.63
C MET A 40 -144.57 62.06 -16.91
N VAL A 41 -144.11 62.91 -15.97
CA VAL A 41 -142.81 63.59 -16.06
C VAL A 41 -141.67 62.58 -15.87
N ALA A 42 -141.75 61.72 -14.87
CA ALA A 42 -140.77 60.65 -14.64
C ALA A 42 -140.71 59.67 -15.82
N LEU A 43 -141.84 59.33 -16.44
CA LEU A 43 -141.89 58.50 -17.64
C LEU A 43 -141.23 59.19 -18.85
N LYS A 44 -141.44 60.50 -19.01
CA LYS A 44 -140.78 61.28 -20.07
C LYS A 44 -139.27 61.35 -19.86
N GLU A 45 -138.82 61.54 -18.62
CA GLU A 45 -137.40 61.55 -18.26
C GLU A 45 -136.75 60.17 -18.46
N ALA A 46 -137.43 59.09 -18.07
CA ALA A 46 -136.98 57.72 -18.33
C ALA A 46 -136.89 57.42 -19.83
N LEU A 47 -137.85 57.88 -20.64
CA LEU A 47 -137.81 57.73 -22.10
C LEU A 47 -136.69 58.55 -22.74
N SER A 48 -136.36 59.75 -22.22
CA SER A 48 -135.18 60.49 -22.69
C SER A 48 -133.88 59.77 -22.32
N TYR A 49 -133.80 59.22 -21.10
CA TYR A 49 -132.62 58.48 -20.66
C TYR A 49 -132.39 57.20 -21.48
N ILE A 50 -133.46 56.46 -21.79
CA ILE A 50 -133.37 55.27 -22.65
C ILE A 50 -132.83 55.65 -24.03
N LYS A 51 -133.32 56.74 -24.64
CA LYS A 51 -132.81 57.21 -25.93
C LYS A 51 -131.34 57.62 -25.88
N GLU A 52 -130.89 58.26 -24.80
CA GLU A 52 -129.48 58.60 -24.62
C GLU A 52 -128.60 57.36 -24.44
N VAL A 53 -129.09 56.33 -23.74
CA VAL A 53 -128.38 55.06 -23.56
C VAL A 53 -128.33 54.27 -24.88
N GLU A 54 -129.42 54.23 -25.64
CA GLU A 54 -129.46 53.60 -26.97
C GLU A 54 -128.49 54.28 -27.94
N ALA A 55 -128.45 55.61 -27.98
CA ALA A 55 -127.49 56.35 -28.79
C ALA A 55 -126.04 56.09 -28.35
N ARG A 56 -125.79 55.98 -27.04
CA ARG A 56 -124.46 55.67 -26.51
C ARG A 56 -124.06 54.21 -26.78
N GLU A 57 -124.99 53.26 -26.74
CA GLU A 57 -124.73 51.88 -27.14
C GLU A 57 -124.41 51.79 -28.63
N GLU A 58 -125.12 52.55 -29.48
CA GLU A 58 -124.84 52.62 -30.91
C GLU A 58 -123.43 53.21 -31.17
N ASP A 59 -123.08 54.33 -30.53
CA ASP A 59 -121.74 54.94 -30.61
C ASP A 59 -120.64 53.98 -30.11
N LEU A 60 -120.89 53.26 -29.01
CA LEU A 60 -119.93 52.28 -28.48
C LEU A 60 -119.79 51.07 -29.40
N GLN A 61 -120.88 50.63 -30.02
CA GLN A 61 -120.87 49.52 -30.96
C GLN A 61 -120.15 49.90 -32.26
N GLU A 62 -120.32 51.13 -32.74
CA GLU A 62 -119.54 51.67 -33.85
C GLU A 62 -118.06 51.79 -33.50
N SER A 63 -117.73 52.34 -32.32
CA SER A 63 -116.34 52.44 -31.85
C SER A 63 -115.66 51.07 -31.69
N ASN A 64 -116.40 50.07 -31.21
CA ASN A 64 -115.88 48.72 -31.06
C ASN A 64 -115.67 48.04 -32.43
N ASN A 65 -116.59 48.25 -33.37
CA ASN A 65 -116.42 47.79 -34.74
C ASN A 65 -115.20 48.44 -35.42
N ASP A 66 -114.98 49.74 -35.20
CA ASP A 66 -113.80 50.47 -35.69
C ASP A 66 -112.50 49.94 -35.09
N LEU A 67 -112.47 49.67 -33.77
CA LEU A 67 -111.31 49.09 -33.11
C LEU A 67 -110.99 47.68 -33.61
N LEU A 68 -112.01 46.85 -33.83
CA LEU A 68 -111.85 45.52 -34.42
C LEU A 68 -111.31 45.60 -35.85
N ALA A 69 -111.80 46.56 -36.66
CA ALA A 69 -111.28 46.79 -38.00
C ALA A 69 -109.82 47.25 -37.97
N GLN A 70 -109.43 48.14 -37.05
CA GLN A 70 -108.05 48.58 -36.87
C GLN A 70 -107.13 47.44 -36.42
N LEU A 71 -107.60 46.57 -35.52
CA LEU A 71 -106.85 45.39 -35.08
C LEU A 71 -106.61 44.42 -36.23
N GLN A 72 -107.64 44.14 -37.04
CA GLN A 72 -107.49 43.29 -38.23
C GLN A 72 -106.58 43.93 -39.28
N ALA A 73 -106.65 45.26 -39.47
CA ALA A 73 -105.74 45.97 -40.37
C ALA A 73 -104.29 45.89 -39.89
N LYS A 74 -104.02 46.04 -38.59
CA LYS A 74 -102.67 45.90 -38.02
C LYS A 74 -102.16 44.46 -38.04
N GLN A 75 -103.03 43.49 -37.80
CA GLN A 75 -102.69 42.08 -37.90
C GLN A 75 -102.33 41.69 -39.35
N THR A 76 -103.08 42.19 -40.34
CA THR A 76 -102.74 41.98 -41.75
C THR A 76 -101.48 42.73 -42.18
N GLU A 77 -101.16 43.88 -41.59
CA GLU A 77 -99.89 44.60 -41.79
C GLU A 77 -98.68 43.83 -41.23
N ILE A 78 -98.87 43.10 -40.12
CA ILE A 78 -97.85 42.21 -39.53
C ILE A 78 -97.70 40.93 -40.38
N ASP A 79 -98.80 40.31 -40.78
CA ASP A 79 -98.77 39.09 -41.59
C ASP A 79 -98.18 39.37 -43.00
N ASN A 80 -98.42 40.59 -43.52
CA ASN A 80 -97.83 41.15 -44.73
C ASN A 80 -96.57 41.99 -44.47
N LEU A 81 -95.77 41.64 -43.46
CA LEU A 81 -94.41 42.17 -43.32
C LEU A 81 -93.69 42.08 -44.68
N PRO A 82 -93.05 43.17 -45.16
CA PRO A 82 -92.41 43.20 -46.46
C PRO A 82 -91.48 42.00 -46.63
N ASN A 83 -91.51 41.38 -47.81
CA ASN A 83 -90.62 40.26 -48.13
C ASN A 83 -89.14 40.59 -47.83
N ASP A 84 -88.76 41.87 -47.92
CA ASP A 84 -87.45 42.41 -47.58
C ASP A 84 -87.05 42.18 -46.11
N PHE A 85 -87.97 42.27 -45.15
CA PHE A 85 -87.67 42.00 -43.73
C PHE A 85 -87.43 40.50 -43.48
N LYS A 86 -88.22 39.65 -44.14
CA LYS A 86 -88.02 38.18 -44.10
C LYS A 86 -86.69 37.81 -44.75
N ALA A 87 -86.33 38.44 -45.88
CA ALA A 87 -85.05 38.26 -46.54
C ALA A 87 -83.88 38.72 -45.65
N LEU A 88 -83.96 39.91 -45.04
CA LEU A 88 -82.94 40.43 -44.13
C LEU A 88 -82.72 39.53 -42.91
N LYS A 89 -83.79 38.94 -42.34
CA LYS A 89 -83.68 37.98 -41.24
C LYS A 89 -82.94 36.71 -41.66
N ILE A 90 -83.21 36.21 -42.87
CA ILE A 90 -82.51 35.05 -43.44
C ILE A 90 -81.03 35.40 -43.68
N ASP A 91 -80.74 36.56 -44.26
CA ASP A 91 -79.36 37.01 -44.51
C ASP A 91 -78.56 37.18 -43.22
N LEU A 92 -79.18 37.74 -42.18
CA LEU A 92 -78.57 37.87 -40.85
C LEU A 92 -78.27 36.51 -40.23
N GLN A 93 -79.21 35.56 -40.35
CA GLN A 93 -79.01 34.18 -39.90
C GLN A 93 -77.90 33.47 -40.70
N GLN A 94 -77.85 33.66 -42.02
CA GLN A 94 -76.77 33.12 -42.86
C GLN A 94 -75.42 33.74 -42.49
N SER A 95 -75.37 35.04 -42.22
CA SER A 95 -74.16 35.72 -41.77
C SER A 95 -73.68 35.20 -40.41
N GLN A 96 -74.58 35.02 -39.44
CA GLN A 96 -74.26 34.40 -38.15
C GLN A 96 -73.72 32.98 -38.33
N ASN A 97 -74.38 32.15 -39.15
CA ASN A 97 -73.90 30.80 -39.45
C ASN A 97 -72.50 30.81 -40.08
N ARG A 98 -72.20 31.76 -40.96
CA ARG A 98 -70.86 31.94 -41.54
C ARG A 98 -69.83 32.36 -40.48
N ILE A 99 -70.19 33.29 -39.60
CA ILE A 99 -69.33 33.72 -38.49
C ILE A 99 -69.01 32.53 -37.59
N ASP A 100 -70.01 31.74 -37.20
CA ASP A 100 -69.82 30.58 -36.32
C ASP A 100 -69.01 29.47 -37.00
N PHE A 101 -69.22 29.26 -38.31
CA PHE A 101 -68.39 28.36 -39.10
C PHE A 101 -66.91 28.80 -39.12
N HIS A 102 -66.64 30.07 -39.40
CA HIS A 102 -65.27 30.59 -39.42
C HIS A 102 -64.63 30.61 -38.03
N LYS A 103 -65.37 30.91 -36.96
CA LYS A 103 -64.90 30.73 -35.58
C LYS A 103 -64.51 29.28 -35.32
N GLY A 104 -65.37 28.33 -35.71
CA GLY A 104 -65.07 26.90 -35.57
C GLY A 104 -63.86 26.43 -36.36
N ILE A 105 -63.52 27.08 -37.48
CA ILE A 105 -62.25 26.83 -38.21
C ILE A 105 -61.08 27.45 -37.46
N ALA A 106 -61.19 28.72 -37.05
CA ALA A 106 -60.13 29.43 -36.33
C ALA A 106 -59.74 28.71 -35.03
N ASP A 107 -60.72 28.23 -34.27
CA ASP A 107 -60.48 27.45 -33.05
C ASP A 107 -59.78 26.13 -33.34
N ARG A 108 -60.17 25.42 -34.41
CA ARG A 108 -59.52 24.17 -34.84
C ARG A 108 -58.08 24.40 -35.29
N GLU A 109 -57.82 25.44 -36.06
CA GLU A 109 -56.45 25.77 -36.51
C GLU A 109 -55.60 26.28 -35.34
N SER A 110 -56.16 27.04 -34.40
CA SER A 110 -55.47 27.45 -33.17
C SER A 110 -55.07 26.25 -32.32
N GLN A 111 -55.99 25.29 -32.11
CA GLN A 111 -55.68 24.04 -31.41
C GLN A 111 -54.61 23.23 -32.14
N ARG A 112 -54.67 23.17 -33.47
CA ARG A 112 -53.69 22.46 -34.30
C ARG A 112 -52.31 23.13 -34.21
N ALA A 113 -52.23 24.45 -34.27
CA ALA A 113 -51.00 25.21 -34.09
C ALA A 113 -50.39 24.98 -32.70
N ALA A 114 -51.20 25.01 -31.64
CA ALA A 114 -50.75 24.70 -30.28
C ALA A 114 -50.20 23.27 -30.15
N GLN A 115 -50.85 22.29 -30.80
CA GLN A 115 -50.34 20.91 -30.84
C GLN A 115 -49.01 20.80 -31.59
N TYR A 116 -48.85 21.50 -32.72
CA TYR A 116 -47.58 21.51 -33.45
C TYR A 116 -46.47 22.19 -32.66
N GLN A 117 -46.77 23.31 -32.00
CA GLN A 117 -45.82 23.99 -31.12
C GLN A 117 -45.36 23.05 -29.99
N SER A 118 -46.29 22.39 -29.30
CA SER A 118 -45.95 21.44 -28.23
C SER A 118 -45.10 20.27 -28.74
N LYS A 119 -45.43 19.72 -29.93
CA LYS A 119 -44.63 18.66 -30.56
C LYS A 119 -43.22 19.15 -30.93
N PHE A 120 -43.10 20.37 -31.44
CA PHE A 120 -41.83 20.97 -31.79
C PHE A 120 -40.96 21.19 -30.55
N GLU A 121 -41.53 21.77 -29.48
CA GLU A 121 -40.83 21.96 -28.21
C GLU A 121 -40.34 20.63 -27.63
N LYS A 122 -41.17 19.58 -27.70
CA LYS A 122 -40.78 18.23 -27.27
C LYS A 122 -39.63 17.67 -28.13
N ALA A 123 -39.69 17.83 -29.45
CA ALA A 123 -38.62 17.40 -30.35
C ALA A 123 -37.31 18.16 -30.10
N CYS A 124 -37.37 19.46 -29.85
CA CYS A 124 -36.20 20.27 -29.49
C CYS A 124 -35.57 19.81 -28.18
N ARG A 125 -36.37 19.52 -27.14
CA ARG A 125 -35.84 18.97 -25.87
C ARG A 125 -35.13 17.64 -26.08
N GLN A 126 -35.74 16.72 -26.83
CA GLN A 126 -35.13 15.43 -27.16
C GLN A 126 -33.83 15.59 -27.95
N GLN A 127 -33.76 16.57 -28.86
CA GLN A 127 -32.55 16.85 -29.62
C GLN A 127 -31.42 17.40 -28.71
N ILE A 128 -31.77 18.23 -27.72
CA ILE A 128 -30.80 18.74 -26.75
C ILE A 128 -30.28 17.59 -25.86
N GLU A 129 -31.18 16.78 -25.30
CA GLU A 129 -30.83 15.63 -24.46
C GLU A 129 -29.91 14.65 -25.22
N THR A 130 -30.27 14.29 -26.46
CA THR A 130 -29.45 13.40 -27.29
C THR A 130 -28.07 13.99 -27.63
N ALA A 131 -27.98 15.31 -27.82
CA ALA A 131 -26.70 15.99 -28.05
C ALA A 131 -25.84 16.04 -26.78
N GLU A 132 -26.44 16.20 -25.60
CA GLU A 132 -25.75 16.14 -24.32
C GLU A 132 -25.23 14.72 -24.03
N ASP A 133 -26.05 13.71 -24.27
CA ASP A 133 -25.65 12.30 -24.14
C ASP A 133 -24.52 11.95 -25.11
N ALA A 134 -24.59 12.39 -26.37
CA ALA A 134 -23.52 12.18 -27.35
C ALA A 134 -22.20 12.83 -26.91
N ARG A 135 -22.25 14.05 -26.34
CA ARG A 135 -21.06 14.71 -25.77
C ARG A 135 -20.50 13.93 -24.59
N ARG A 136 -21.36 13.42 -23.71
CA ARG A 136 -20.96 12.62 -22.55
C ARG A 136 -20.30 11.31 -22.98
N ILE A 137 -20.86 10.64 -23.98
CA ILE A 137 -20.27 9.42 -24.57
C ILE A 137 -18.87 9.73 -25.10
N GLN A 138 -18.70 10.79 -25.91
CA GLN A 138 -17.38 11.17 -26.43
C GLN A 138 -16.36 11.49 -25.33
N GLN A 139 -16.79 12.13 -24.24
CA GLN A 139 -15.91 12.37 -23.09
C GLN A 139 -15.49 11.07 -22.41
N LEU A 140 -16.42 10.14 -22.21
CA LEU A 140 -16.14 8.84 -21.61
C LEU A 140 -15.21 8.00 -22.50
N GLU A 141 -15.40 8.02 -23.83
CA GLU A 141 -14.52 7.34 -24.78
C GLU A 141 -13.09 7.89 -24.71
N ARG A 142 -12.91 9.21 -24.63
CA ARG A 142 -11.58 9.82 -24.45
C ARG A 142 -10.94 9.39 -23.13
N HIS A 143 -11.68 9.45 -22.04
CA HIS A 143 -11.16 9.00 -20.74
C HIS A 143 -10.83 7.52 -20.73
N LEU A 144 -11.61 6.68 -21.40
CA LEU A 144 -11.34 5.26 -21.53
C LEU A 144 -10.03 5.03 -22.29
N SER A 145 -9.85 5.70 -23.44
CA SER A 145 -8.62 5.65 -24.22
C SER A 145 -7.39 6.11 -23.41
N GLU A 146 -7.50 7.23 -22.67
CA GLU A 146 -6.42 7.72 -21.80
C GLU A 146 -6.03 6.71 -20.70
N ARG A 147 -7.03 6.00 -20.16
CA ARG A 147 -6.83 4.97 -19.13
C ARG A 147 -6.22 3.71 -19.71
N GLU A 148 -6.65 3.28 -20.89
CA GLU A 148 -6.05 2.15 -21.62
C GLU A 148 -4.58 2.41 -21.96
N ASP A 149 -4.26 3.61 -22.46
CA ASP A 149 -2.87 4.02 -22.75
C ASP A 149 -2.01 4.02 -21.47
N SER A 150 -2.57 4.52 -20.37
CA SER A 150 -1.89 4.52 -19.07
C SER A 150 -1.65 3.11 -18.54
N LEU A 151 -2.65 2.23 -18.69
CA LEU A 151 -2.55 0.83 -18.28
C LEU A 151 -1.50 0.09 -19.11
N PHE A 152 -1.45 0.33 -20.42
CA PHE A 152 -0.42 -0.24 -21.30
C PHE A 152 0.98 0.19 -20.87
N LYS A 153 1.20 1.47 -20.58
CA LYS A 153 2.49 1.98 -20.07
C LYS A 153 2.89 1.30 -18.76
N LEU A 154 1.97 1.17 -17.81
CA LEU A 154 2.23 0.51 -16.53
C LEU A 154 2.54 -0.98 -16.69
N LEU A 155 1.84 -1.68 -17.61
CA LEU A 155 2.15 -3.07 -17.92
C LEU A 155 3.55 -3.20 -18.52
N GLN A 156 3.93 -2.30 -19.44
CA GLN A 156 5.26 -2.29 -20.02
C GLN A 156 6.34 -2.02 -18.96
N GLU A 157 6.14 -1.05 -18.08
CA GLU A 157 7.03 -0.77 -16.95
C GLU A 157 7.14 -1.99 -16.02
N ASN A 158 6.03 -2.64 -15.70
CA ASN A 158 6.02 -3.85 -14.87
C ASN A 158 6.82 -4.99 -15.52
N THR A 159 6.66 -5.20 -16.83
CA THR A 159 7.45 -6.21 -17.56
C THR A 159 8.94 -5.88 -17.56
N ASN A 160 9.31 -4.61 -17.71
CA ASN A 160 10.71 -4.18 -17.67
C ASN A 160 11.31 -4.40 -16.27
N ILE A 161 10.57 -4.01 -15.22
CA ILE A 161 10.97 -4.21 -13.83
C ILE A 161 11.14 -5.71 -13.53
N ARG A 162 10.21 -6.55 -14.00
CA ARG A 162 10.31 -8.00 -13.84
C ARG A 162 11.58 -8.55 -14.49
N GLY A 163 11.91 -8.11 -15.71
CA GLY A 163 13.15 -8.49 -16.38
C GLY A 163 14.40 -8.11 -15.58
N VAL A 164 14.45 -6.89 -15.03
CA VAL A 164 15.57 -6.45 -14.16
C VAL A 164 15.67 -7.31 -12.89
N TYR A 165 14.54 -7.68 -12.29
CA TYR A 165 14.54 -8.56 -11.12
C TYR A 165 15.01 -9.98 -11.46
N GLU A 166 14.60 -10.53 -12.60
CA GLU A 166 15.07 -11.83 -13.10
C GLU A 166 16.59 -11.79 -13.34
N ASP A 167 17.11 -10.77 -14.01
CA ASP A 167 18.56 -10.59 -14.21
C ASP A 167 19.33 -10.52 -12.88
N LYS A 168 18.79 -9.80 -11.89
CA LYS A 168 19.40 -9.69 -10.56
C LYS A 168 19.35 -10.99 -9.77
N LEU A 169 18.29 -11.77 -9.93
CA LEU A 169 18.18 -13.09 -9.32
C LEU A 169 19.21 -14.05 -9.92
N ASP A 170 19.38 -14.03 -11.25
CA ASP A 170 20.39 -14.83 -11.94
C ASP A 170 21.82 -14.43 -11.56
N GLU A 171 22.10 -13.13 -11.44
CA GLU A 171 23.39 -12.62 -10.95
C GLU A 171 23.67 -13.07 -9.51
N ALA A 172 22.67 -12.97 -8.63
CA ALA A 172 22.77 -13.43 -7.24
C ALA A 172 22.98 -14.95 -7.14
N SER A 173 22.31 -15.74 -7.97
CA SER A 173 22.49 -17.19 -8.03
C SER A 173 23.93 -17.54 -8.44
N LYS A 174 24.46 -16.91 -9.49
CA LYS A 174 25.85 -17.13 -9.92
C LYS A 174 26.86 -16.78 -8.84
N LEU A 175 26.65 -15.64 -8.16
CA LEU A 175 27.52 -15.23 -7.05
C LEU A 175 27.45 -16.24 -5.89
N SER A 176 26.27 -16.78 -5.59
CA SER A 176 26.09 -17.83 -4.58
C SER A 176 26.87 -19.09 -4.96
N ASP A 177 26.76 -19.54 -6.21
CA ASP A 177 27.48 -20.72 -6.70
C ASP A 177 29.00 -20.53 -6.63
N GLU A 178 29.49 -19.34 -6.99
CA GLU A 178 30.91 -18.98 -6.84
C GLU A 178 31.36 -18.98 -5.37
N GLN A 179 30.54 -18.42 -4.48
CA GLN A 179 30.82 -18.43 -3.03
C GLN A 179 30.86 -19.85 -2.49
N ASP A 180 29.89 -20.71 -2.83
CA ASP A 180 29.86 -22.10 -2.40
C ASP A 180 31.07 -22.88 -2.92
N ALA A 181 31.49 -22.64 -4.17
CA ALA A 181 32.71 -23.21 -4.73
C ALA A 181 33.97 -22.76 -3.96
N THR A 182 34.08 -21.47 -3.61
CA THR A 182 35.21 -20.97 -2.80
C THR A 182 35.21 -21.54 -1.38
N ILE A 183 34.05 -21.66 -0.75
CA ILE A 183 33.91 -22.31 0.56
C ILE A 183 34.35 -23.77 0.49
N ALA A 184 33.94 -24.51 -0.54
CA ALA A 184 34.37 -25.90 -0.75
C ALA A 184 35.89 -26.01 -0.93
N MET A 185 36.51 -25.13 -1.73
CA MET A 185 37.97 -25.08 -1.89
C MET A 185 38.69 -24.81 -0.57
N LEU A 186 38.21 -23.82 0.20
CA LEU A 186 38.80 -23.48 1.50
C LEU A 186 38.66 -24.62 2.51
N ARG A 187 37.49 -25.28 2.57
CA ARG A 187 37.27 -26.47 3.40
C ARG A 187 38.26 -27.58 3.05
N ASN A 188 38.45 -27.88 1.77
CA ASN A 188 39.42 -28.88 1.34
C ASN A 188 40.85 -28.49 1.72
N ARG A 189 41.22 -27.20 1.62
CA ARG A 189 42.55 -26.75 2.04
C ARG A 189 42.76 -26.87 3.55
N VAL A 190 41.74 -26.58 4.36
CA VAL A 190 41.79 -26.77 5.82
C VAL A 190 42.01 -28.25 6.15
N VAL A 191 41.25 -29.16 5.54
CA VAL A 191 41.42 -30.61 5.73
C VAL A 191 42.83 -31.07 5.36
N GLN A 192 43.40 -30.55 4.26
CA GLN A 192 44.79 -30.85 3.87
C GLN A 192 45.79 -30.35 4.91
N LEU A 193 45.66 -29.11 5.37
CA LEU A 193 46.53 -28.52 6.39
C LEU A 193 46.43 -29.27 7.72
N GLU A 194 45.24 -29.72 8.11
CA GLU A 194 45.05 -30.53 9.31
C GLU A 194 45.77 -31.89 9.17
N ALA A 195 45.69 -32.53 8.00
CA ALA A 195 46.42 -33.76 7.72
C ALA A 195 47.95 -33.56 7.71
N GLU A 196 48.43 -32.47 7.08
CA GLU A 196 49.84 -32.07 7.09
C GLU A 196 50.32 -31.84 8.55
N ALA A 197 49.55 -31.15 9.38
CA ALA A 197 49.90 -30.88 10.78
C ALA A 197 49.93 -32.16 11.65
N ILE A 198 49.02 -33.11 11.41
CA ILE A 198 49.05 -34.42 12.08
C ILE A 198 50.33 -35.16 11.70
N GLN A 199 50.67 -35.20 10.41
CA GLN A 199 51.89 -35.85 9.93
C GLN A 199 53.16 -35.20 10.49
N GLU A 200 53.24 -33.87 10.51
CA GLU A 200 54.37 -33.15 11.13
C GLU A 200 54.52 -33.49 12.61
N ARG A 201 53.41 -33.63 13.33
CA ARG A 201 53.42 -34.02 14.74
C ARG A 201 53.90 -35.46 14.93
N GLU A 202 53.43 -36.40 14.11
CA GLU A 202 53.91 -37.79 14.14
C GLU A 202 55.43 -37.85 13.89
N ILE A 203 55.92 -37.11 12.89
CA ILE A 203 57.37 -37.01 12.61
C ILE A 203 58.12 -36.38 13.81
N ALA A 204 57.57 -35.35 14.44
CA ALA A 204 58.19 -34.72 15.60
C ALA A 204 58.28 -35.68 16.79
N ASP A 205 57.24 -36.49 17.02
CA ASP A 205 57.22 -37.53 18.05
C ASP A 205 58.27 -38.62 17.72
N GLU A 206 58.35 -39.08 16.46
CA GLU A 206 59.38 -40.03 16.01
C GLU A 206 60.82 -39.49 16.18
N VAL A 207 61.05 -38.22 15.82
CA VAL A 207 62.35 -37.56 16.02
C VAL A 207 62.68 -37.46 17.51
N THR A 208 61.67 -37.20 18.35
CA THR A 208 61.84 -37.12 19.79
C THR A 208 62.21 -38.49 20.36
N ASP A 209 61.51 -39.56 19.96
CA ASP A 209 61.78 -40.93 20.40
C ASP A 209 63.17 -41.41 19.97
N THR A 210 63.56 -41.11 18.73
CA THR A 210 64.92 -41.44 18.24
C THR A 210 66.00 -40.66 18.98
N CYS A 211 65.79 -39.37 19.29
CA CYS A 211 66.71 -38.59 20.13
C CYS A 211 66.85 -39.20 21.54
N HIS A 212 65.74 -39.57 22.19
CA HIS A 212 65.79 -40.21 23.51
C HIS A 212 66.54 -41.55 23.45
N SER A 213 66.26 -42.38 22.44
CA SER A 213 66.97 -43.66 22.25
C SER A 213 68.47 -43.48 22.05
N LEU A 214 68.90 -42.46 21.29
CA LEU A 214 70.32 -42.12 21.11
C LEU A 214 70.96 -41.64 22.42
N ILE A 215 70.26 -40.79 23.19
CA ILE A 215 70.73 -40.32 24.50
C ILE A 215 70.92 -41.51 25.44
N ASP A 216 69.96 -42.43 25.49
CA ASP A 216 70.04 -43.62 26.33
C ASP A 216 71.19 -44.54 25.89
N SER A 217 71.35 -44.76 24.58
CA SER A 217 72.46 -45.56 24.03
C SER A 217 73.82 -44.96 24.37
N VAL A 218 74.01 -43.66 24.15
CA VAL A 218 75.27 -42.96 24.48
C VAL A 218 75.49 -42.94 26.00
N GLY A 219 74.44 -42.76 26.79
CA GLY A 219 74.50 -42.84 28.25
C GLY A 219 74.97 -44.22 28.72
N GLN A 220 74.42 -45.28 28.13
CA GLN A 220 74.81 -46.65 28.42
C GLN A 220 76.25 -46.94 27.98
N GLU A 221 76.64 -46.58 26.76
CA GLU A 221 78.02 -46.73 26.27
C GLU A 221 79.02 -45.96 27.13
N SER A 222 78.70 -44.74 27.54
CA SER A 222 79.54 -43.94 28.43
C SER A 222 79.69 -44.59 29.80
N SER A 223 78.61 -45.15 30.35
CA SER A 223 78.66 -45.89 31.62
C SER A 223 79.54 -47.14 31.50
N THR A 224 79.34 -47.94 30.44
CA THR A 224 80.14 -49.13 30.17
C THR A 224 81.62 -48.78 29.94
N ALA A 225 81.90 -47.73 29.17
CA ALA A 225 83.27 -47.24 28.96
C ALA A 225 83.93 -46.80 30.27
N ALA A 226 83.20 -46.07 31.13
CA ALA A 226 83.69 -45.67 32.44
C ALA A 226 84.00 -46.89 33.33
N GLU A 227 83.15 -47.92 33.33
CA GLU A 227 83.40 -49.18 34.04
C GLU A 227 84.66 -49.90 33.53
N VAL A 228 84.82 -50.00 32.20
CA VAL A 228 86.00 -50.62 31.57
C VAL A 228 87.27 -49.84 31.91
N ILE A 229 87.24 -48.50 31.80
CA ILE A 229 88.38 -47.62 32.12
C ILE A 229 88.74 -47.75 33.61
N ASN A 230 87.76 -47.73 34.51
CA ASN A 230 88.00 -47.88 35.95
C ASN A 230 88.61 -49.25 36.26
N THR A 231 88.06 -50.32 35.70
CA THR A 231 88.59 -51.68 35.88
C THR A 231 90.02 -51.78 35.37
N LYS A 232 90.30 -51.23 34.18
CA LYS A 232 91.64 -51.23 33.58
C LYS A 232 92.63 -50.38 34.37
N SER A 233 92.19 -49.24 34.89
CA SER A 233 93.03 -48.36 35.72
C SER A 233 93.44 -49.03 37.03
N ILE A 234 92.52 -49.75 37.68
CA ILE A 234 92.83 -50.55 38.88
C ILE A 234 93.83 -51.66 38.55
N GLN A 235 93.65 -52.36 37.42
CA GLN A 235 94.59 -53.38 36.96
C GLN A 235 95.99 -52.80 36.75
N LEU A 236 96.11 -51.73 35.97
CA LEU A 236 97.38 -51.06 35.69
C LEU A 236 98.05 -50.54 36.95
N PHE A 237 97.30 -50.01 37.91
CA PHE A 237 97.85 -49.57 39.20
C PHE A 237 98.47 -50.74 39.98
N ARG A 238 97.81 -51.91 40.00
CA ARG A 238 98.36 -53.12 40.63
C ARG A 238 99.62 -53.62 39.92
N GLU A 239 99.59 -53.67 38.58
CA GLU A 239 100.75 -54.05 37.76
C GLU A 239 101.92 -53.10 37.99
N ARG A 240 101.68 -51.78 38.01
CA ARG A 240 102.69 -50.76 38.29
C ARG A 240 103.29 -50.92 39.68
N LYS A 241 102.46 -51.07 40.72
CA LYS A 241 102.94 -51.27 42.10
C LYS A 241 103.77 -52.55 42.24
N SER A 242 103.37 -53.63 41.56
CA SER A 242 104.14 -54.87 41.50
C SER A 242 105.49 -54.64 40.81
N ASN A 243 105.49 -53.99 39.64
CA ASN A 243 106.71 -53.70 38.90
C ASN A 243 107.65 -52.75 39.66
N ASP A 244 107.12 -51.72 40.32
CA ASP A 244 107.90 -50.82 41.17
C ASP A 244 108.55 -51.59 42.34
N HIS A 245 107.84 -52.57 42.92
CA HIS A 245 108.40 -53.44 43.95
C HIS A 245 109.53 -54.33 43.40
N PHE A 246 109.33 -54.96 42.24
CA PHE A 246 110.38 -55.72 41.56
C PHE A 246 111.59 -54.84 41.21
N HIS A 247 111.36 -53.64 40.68
CA HIS A 247 112.44 -52.73 40.30
C HIS A 247 113.21 -52.25 41.53
N SER A 248 112.52 -51.92 42.62
CA SER A 248 113.14 -51.57 43.90
C SER A 248 113.97 -52.72 44.47
N ALA A 249 113.49 -53.97 44.41
CA ALA A 249 114.23 -55.14 44.85
C ALA A 249 115.53 -55.31 44.03
N VAL A 250 115.44 -55.27 42.70
CA VAL A 250 116.59 -55.37 41.80
C VAL A 250 117.62 -54.26 42.07
N VAL A 251 117.18 -53.01 42.25
CA VAL A 251 118.09 -51.90 42.57
C VAL A 251 118.76 -52.09 43.93
N SER A 252 118.02 -52.54 44.95
CA SER A 252 118.58 -52.82 46.27
C SER A 252 119.59 -53.97 46.26
N GLU A 253 119.40 -54.97 45.40
CA GLU A 253 120.35 -56.07 45.21
C GLU A 253 121.55 -55.68 44.35
N LEU A 254 121.44 -54.75 43.40
CA LEU A 254 122.56 -54.34 42.55
C LEU A 254 123.44 -53.25 43.17
N ALA A 255 122.88 -52.39 44.03
CA ALA A 255 123.60 -51.29 44.64
C ALA A 255 124.87 -51.73 45.41
N PRO A 256 124.84 -52.76 46.30
CA PRO A 256 126.03 -53.20 47.01
C PRO A 256 127.04 -53.89 46.07
N LEU A 257 126.59 -54.62 45.05
CA LEU A 257 127.48 -55.21 44.03
C LEU A 257 128.21 -54.14 43.23
N ASN A 258 127.49 -53.12 42.78
CA ASN A 258 128.07 -52.00 42.05
C ASN A 258 129.06 -51.24 42.94
N ALA A 259 128.70 -50.99 44.21
CA ALA A 259 129.61 -50.39 45.18
C ALA A 259 130.87 -51.24 45.37
N PHE A 260 130.75 -52.55 45.55
CA PHE A 260 131.88 -53.47 45.64
C PHE A 260 132.82 -53.35 44.43
N TYR A 261 132.29 -53.45 43.21
CA TYR A 261 133.11 -53.33 42.00
C TYR A 261 133.78 -51.97 41.91
N HIS A 262 133.09 -50.88 42.27
CA HIS A 262 133.67 -49.54 42.27
C HIS A 262 134.88 -49.46 43.22
N HIS A 263 134.78 -50.03 44.43
CA HIS A 263 135.90 -50.07 45.38
C HIS A 263 137.01 -51.04 44.94
N ALA A 264 136.67 -52.18 44.35
CA ALA A 264 137.66 -53.14 43.82
C ALA A 264 138.46 -52.55 42.65
N PHE A 265 137.80 -51.81 41.75
CA PHE A 265 138.47 -51.07 40.68
C PHE A 265 139.37 -49.96 41.24
N ALA A 266 138.91 -49.21 42.25
CA ALA A 266 139.74 -48.20 42.91
C ALA A 266 141.01 -48.81 43.56
N VAL A 267 140.90 -49.98 44.18
CA VAL A 267 142.05 -50.73 44.73
C VAL A 267 143.01 -51.15 43.60
N LEU A 268 142.50 -51.71 42.50
CA LEU A 268 143.32 -52.08 41.34
C LEU A 268 144.03 -50.88 40.73
N GLU A 269 143.39 -49.72 40.66
CA GLU A 269 143.97 -48.48 40.16
C GLU A 269 145.07 -47.94 41.10
N ALA A 270 144.89 -48.09 42.42
CA ALA A 270 145.93 -47.79 43.41
C ALA A 270 147.15 -48.74 43.28
N TYR A 271 146.93 -50.04 43.03
CA TYR A 271 148.01 -50.98 42.73
C TYR A 271 148.71 -50.69 41.40
N ARG A 272 147.95 -50.34 40.37
CA ARG A 272 148.49 -49.96 39.07
C ARG A 272 149.37 -48.72 39.18
N SER A 273 148.89 -47.66 39.83
CA SER A 273 149.65 -46.41 40.00
C SER A 273 150.93 -46.62 40.83
N THR A 274 150.91 -47.46 41.86
CA THR A 274 152.11 -47.82 42.63
C THR A 274 153.12 -48.64 41.83
N LEU A 275 152.66 -49.58 41.00
CA LEU A 275 153.52 -50.36 40.10
C LEU A 275 154.10 -49.52 38.96
N GLU A 276 153.31 -48.64 38.35
CA GLU A 276 153.79 -47.68 37.34
C GLU A 276 154.85 -46.74 37.95
N ASN A 277 154.64 -46.25 39.18
CA ASN A 277 155.63 -45.45 39.91
C ASN A 277 156.91 -46.24 40.26
N ALA A 278 156.80 -47.53 40.57
CA ALA A 278 157.95 -48.39 40.87
C ALA A 278 158.77 -48.78 39.62
N LEU A 279 158.14 -48.85 38.44
CA LEU A 279 158.81 -49.22 37.18
C LEU A 279 159.53 -48.04 36.51
N VAL A 280 159.17 -46.79 36.82
CA VAL A 280 159.69 -45.59 36.15
C VAL A 280 160.88 -44.93 36.89
N SER A 281 161.08 -45.16 38.20
CA SER A 281 162.15 -44.52 38.98
C SER A 281 163.23 -45.49 39.47
N LYS A 282 164.49 -45.17 39.15
CA LYS A 282 165.70 -45.97 39.43
C LYS A 282 166.48 -45.51 40.69
N ASP A 283 165.79 -44.91 41.66
CA ASP A 283 166.35 -44.54 42.97
C ASP A 283 165.61 -45.27 44.10
N LEU A 284 166.37 -45.98 44.93
CA LEU A 284 165.87 -46.63 46.14
C LEU A 284 165.61 -45.58 47.23
N ALA A 285 164.33 -45.32 47.54
CA ALA A 285 163.87 -45.13 48.92
C ALA A 285 162.34 -45.24 49.05
N HIS A 286 161.88 -46.37 49.61
CA HIS A 286 160.73 -46.49 50.51
C HIS A 286 159.41 -45.81 50.09
N GLY A 287 158.73 -46.41 49.10
CA GLY A 287 157.31 -46.17 48.84
C GLY A 287 156.45 -46.76 49.96
N GLY A 288 155.87 -45.89 50.79
CA GLY A 288 154.76 -46.27 51.67
C GLY A 288 153.50 -46.49 50.83
N MET A 289 152.90 -47.68 50.92
CA MET A 289 151.53 -47.93 50.46
C MET A 289 150.60 -46.85 51.04
N PRO A 290 149.73 -46.21 50.26
CA PRO A 290 148.76 -45.27 50.79
C PRO A 290 147.85 -45.98 51.81
N HIS A 291 147.73 -45.45 53.03
CA HIS A 291 146.77 -45.91 54.06
C HIS A 291 145.30 -45.90 53.59
N ALA A 292 145.00 -45.39 52.40
CA ALA A 292 143.71 -45.46 51.75
C ALA A 292 143.35 -46.88 51.24
N ILE A 293 144.32 -47.75 50.97
CA ILE A 293 144.04 -49.10 50.42
C ILE A 293 143.39 -50.01 51.45
N ASP A 294 143.84 -49.98 52.71
CA ASP A 294 143.23 -50.79 53.78
C ASP A 294 141.80 -50.34 54.06
N ALA A 295 141.52 -49.04 54.03
CA ALA A 295 140.16 -48.52 54.17
C ALA A 295 139.25 -48.93 53.01
N MET A 296 139.76 -48.91 51.76
CA MET A 296 139.00 -49.37 50.59
C MET A 296 138.78 -50.89 50.58
N MET A 297 139.78 -51.67 51.02
CA MET A 297 139.63 -53.12 51.19
C MET A 297 138.61 -53.44 52.29
N ASN A 298 138.64 -52.73 53.42
CA ASN A 298 137.64 -52.90 54.47
C ASN A 298 136.24 -52.53 53.98
N SER A 299 136.06 -51.40 53.29
CA SER A 299 134.76 -51.05 52.69
C SER A 299 134.30 -52.04 51.62
N ALA A 300 135.19 -52.57 50.78
CA ALA A 300 134.83 -53.64 49.84
C ALA A 300 134.43 -54.93 50.57
N ASN A 301 135.07 -55.23 51.70
CA ASN A 301 134.72 -56.37 52.54
C ASN A 301 133.38 -56.17 53.26
N ASP A 302 133.09 -54.97 53.76
CA ASP A 302 131.79 -54.63 54.37
C ASP A 302 130.64 -54.81 53.36
N GLN A 303 130.86 -54.45 52.08
CA GLN A 303 129.90 -54.68 51.00
C GLN A 303 129.77 -56.18 50.61
N LEU A 304 130.84 -56.97 50.77
CA LEU A 304 130.77 -58.43 50.59
C LEU A 304 130.06 -59.11 51.77
N ASP A 305 130.21 -58.60 52.99
CA ASP A 305 129.53 -59.11 54.17
C ASP A 305 128.02 -58.92 54.07
N PHE A 306 127.53 -57.86 53.40
CA PHE A 306 126.11 -57.74 53.02
C PHE A 306 125.60 -58.98 52.27
N TYR A 307 126.36 -59.49 51.27
CA TYR A 307 125.97 -60.70 50.54
C TYR A 307 126.20 -62.00 51.33
N LYS A 308 127.19 -62.04 52.24
CA LYS A 308 127.35 -63.19 53.15
C LYS A 308 126.17 -63.31 54.10
N HIS A 309 125.63 -62.18 54.59
CA HIS A 309 124.42 -62.16 55.41
C HIS A 309 123.15 -62.45 54.60
N LEU A 310 123.06 -61.96 53.36
CA LEU A 310 121.95 -62.26 52.46
C LEU A 310 121.91 -63.76 52.07
N ALA A 311 123.06 -64.39 51.88
CA ALA A 311 123.16 -65.83 51.56
C ALA A 311 122.84 -66.76 52.75
N THR A 312 122.77 -66.24 53.98
CA THR A 312 122.35 -66.97 55.18
C THR A 312 120.85 -66.83 55.50
N ASP A 313 120.18 -65.83 54.93
CA ASP A 313 118.75 -65.54 55.13
C ASP A 313 117.86 -65.91 53.92
N LEU A 314 118.44 -66.60 52.92
CA LEU A 314 117.75 -67.27 51.80
C LEU A 314 117.62 -68.77 52.08
#